data_AF-A0A9X3HDZ9-F1
#
_entry.id   AF-A0A9X3HDZ9-F1
#
_cell.length_a   1.000
_cell.length_b   1.000
_cell.length_c   1.000
_cell.angle_alpha   90.00
_cell.angle_beta   90.00
_cell.angle_gamma   90.00
#
_symmetry.space_group_name_H-M   'P 1'
#
loop_
_entity.id
_entity.type
_entity.pdbx_description
1 polymer ?
#
loop_
_entity_poly.entity_id
_entity_poly.type
_entity_poly.pdbx_seq_one_letter_code
_entity_poly.pdbx_strand_id
1 'polypeptide(L)' 'MFKLKKEATEYENKSLRLPKDLIDEVQALANKNNLSFNKVVIQCIEYALDNMEPE' A
#
# COMPACT_ATOMS: atom_id res chain seq x y z
N MET A 1 -2.33 -25.85 20.50
CA MET A 1 -2.37 -26.36 19.11
C MET A 1 -2.21 -25.19 18.16
N PHE A 2 -1.22 -25.25 17.27
CA PHE A 2 -1.07 -24.30 16.17
C PHE A 2 -2.28 -24.44 15.22
N LYS A 3 -2.94 -23.32 14.90
CA LYS A 3 -4.05 -23.26 13.94
C LYS A 3 -3.69 -22.26 12.85
N LEU A 4 -3.68 -22.73 11.60
CA LEU A 4 -3.44 -21.90 10.42
C LEU A 4 -4.67 -21.01 10.16
N LYS A 5 -4.43 -19.72 9.89
CA LYS A 5 -5.47 -18.81 9.41
C LYS A 5 -5.82 -19.18 7.96
N LYS A 6 -7.12 -19.31 7.66
CA LYS A 6 -7.62 -19.73 6.34
C LYS A 6 -7.56 -18.64 5.26
N GLU A 7 -7.45 -17.39 5.67
CA GLU A 7 -7.49 -16.24 4.78
C GLU A 7 -6.05 -15.75 4.56
N ALA A 8 -5.44 -16.24 3.47
CA ALA A 8 -4.18 -15.70 2.98
C ALA A 8 -4.54 -14.55 2.03
N THR A 9 -4.11 -13.33 2.34
CA THR A 9 -4.15 -12.24 1.35
C THR A 9 -3.21 -12.63 0.21
N GLU A 10 -3.77 -12.86 -0.97
CA GLU A 10 -2.99 -13.08 -2.18
C GLU A 10 -2.46 -11.73 -2.68
N TYR A 11 -1.16 -11.67 -2.98
CA TYR A 11 -0.51 -10.48 -3.53
C TYR A 11 0.05 -10.81 -4.91
N GLU A 12 -0.18 -9.93 -5.88
CA GLU A 12 0.44 -9.99 -7.20
C GLU A 12 1.45 -8.85 -7.35
N ASN A 13 2.63 -9.14 -7.93
CA ASN A 13 3.60 -8.10 -8.24
C ASN A 13 3.19 -7.33 -9.49
N LYS A 14 3.09 -6.00 -9.38
CA LYS A 14 2.90 -5.09 -10.51
C LYS A 14 3.98 -3.99 -10.48
N SER A 15 4.54 -3.68 -11.64
CA SER A 15 5.52 -2.60 -11.79
C SER A 15 4.84 -1.32 -12.25
N LEU A 16 5.03 -0.23 -11.50
CA LEU A 16 4.50 1.10 -11.79
C LEU A 16 5.65 2.11 -11.80
N ARG A 17 5.57 3.12 -12.68
CA ARG A 17 6.51 4.25 -12.68
C ARG A 17 5.90 5.40 -11.89
N LEU A 18 6.64 5.87 -10.89
CA LEU A 18 6.25 7.01 -10.06
C LEU A 18 7.29 8.13 -10.20
N PRO A 19 6.89 9.41 -10.09
CA PRO A 19 7.83 10.51 -9.97
C PRO A 19 8.78 10.31 -8.79
N LYS A 20 10.04 10.72 -8.93
CA LYS A 20 11.06 10.52 -7.89
C LYS A 20 10.67 11.19 -6.56
N ASP A 21 10.21 12.44 -6.62
CA ASP A 21 9.85 13.20 -5.42
C ASP A 21 8.71 12.53 -4.65
N LEU A 22 7.74 11.94 -5.37
CA LEU A 22 6.66 11.17 -4.77
C LEU A 22 7.16 9.89 -4.08
N ILE A 23 8.13 9.19 -4.69
CA ILE A 23 8.76 8.02 -4.05
C ILE A 23 9.44 8.44 -2.74
N ASP A 24 10.18 9.55 -2.77
CA ASP A 24 10.92 10.04 -1.60
C ASP A 24 9.95 10.45 -0.46
N GLU A 25 8.84 11.12 -0.78
CA GLU A 25 7.80 11.48 0.19
C GLU A 25 7.12 10.26 0.82
N VAL A 26 6.68 9.31 0.00
CA VAL A 26 6.02 8.08 0.48
C VAL A 26 7.00 7.23 1.31
N GLN A 27 8.28 7.16 0.91
CA GLN A 27 9.30 6.45 1.67
C GLN A 27 9.58 7.11 3.02
N ALA A 28 9.65 8.45 3.09
CA ALA A 28 9.81 9.17 4.34
C ALA A 28 8.61 8.93 5.28
N LEU A 29 7.38 8.93 4.74
CA LEU A 29 6.18 8.61 5.49
C LEU A 29 6.19 7.16 6.02
N ALA A 30 6.59 6.20 5.18
CA ALA A 30 6.72 4.80 5.56
C ALA A 30 7.73 4.63 6.71
N ASN A 31 8.90 5.26 6.60
CA ASN A 31 9.94 5.22 7.63
C ASN A 31 9.45 5.81 8.96
N LYS A 32 8.81 6.99 8.92
CA LYS A 32 8.28 7.66 10.11
C LYS A 32 7.26 6.80 10.87
N ASN A 33 6.49 5.98 10.15
CA ASN A 33 5.44 5.15 10.73
C ASN A 33 5.86 3.67 10.92
N ASN A 34 7.13 3.33 10.68
CA ASN A 34 7.63 1.96 10.72
C ASN A 34 6.81 0.99 9.85
N LEU A 35 6.48 1.43 8.63
CA LEU A 35 5.74 0.66 7.62
C LEU A 35 6.63 0.41 6.40
N SER A 36 6.28 -0.57 5.57
CA SER A 36 6.88 -0.72 4.25
C SER A 36 6.28 0.28 3.25
N PHE A 37 7.08 0.68 2.25
CA PHE A 37 6.61 1.52 1.15
C PHE A 37 5.32 0.96 0.52
N ASN A 38 5.31 -0.34 0.22
CA ASN A 38 4.16 -1.00 -0.38
C ASN A 38 2.89 -0.90 0.48
N LYS A 39 3.02 -1.01 1.82
CA LYS A 39 1.88 -0.90 2.73
C LYS A 39 1.29 0.51 2.77
N VAL A 40 2.11 1.54 2.59
CA VAL A 40 1.63 2.92 2.45
C VAL A 40 0.92 3.10 1.11
N VAL A 41 1.52 2.63 0.02
CA VAL A 41 0.91 2.72 -1.32
C VAL A 41 -0.44 2.03 -1.39
N ILE A 42 -0.59 0.82 -0.84
CA ILE A 42 -1.87 0.11 -0.80
C ILE A 42 -2.93 0.95 -0.08
N GLN A 43 -2.62 1.48 1.11
CA GLN A 43 -3.57 2.33 1.86
C GLN A 43 -3.95 3.62 1.10
N CYS A 44 -3.00 4.22 0.38
CA CYS A 44 -3.30 5.38 -0.46
C CYS A 44 -4.27 5.02 -1.59
N ILE A 45 -4.09 3.86 -2.23
CA ILE A 45 -4.96 3.39 -3.31
C ILE A 45 -6.35 3.03 -2.77
N GLU A 46 -6.43 2.28 -1.67
CA GLU A 46 -7.70 1.94 -1.00
C GLU A 46 -8.47 3.21 -0.63
N TYR A 47 -7.80 4.17 0.02
CA TYR A 47 -8.43 5.44 0.37
C TYR A 47 -8.93 6.20 -0.85
N ALA A 48 -8.13 6.29 -1.91
CA ALA A 48 -8.54 6.97 -3.13
C ALA A 48 -9.79 6.32 -3.74
N LEU A 49 -9.81 4.98 -3.85
CA LEU A 49 -10.95 4.23 -4.41
C LEU A 49 -12.21 4.38 -3.55
N ASP A 50 -12.09 4.33 -2.22
CA ASP A 50 -13.22 4.46 -1.29
C ASP A 50 -13.83 5.87 -1.27
N ASN A 51 -13.06 6.88 -1.68
CA ASN A 51 -13.46 8.29 -1.67
C ASN A 51 -13.60 8.88 -3.08
N MET A 52 -13.61 8.04 -4.12
CA MET A 52 -13.95 8.49 -5.48
C MET A 52 -15.44 8.84 -5.55
N GLU A 53 -15.76 9.99 -6.16
CA GLU A 53 -17.16 10.32 -6.45
C GLU A 53 -17.73 9.32 -7.47
N PRO A 54 -19.01 8.88 -7.31
CA PRO A 54 -19.66 8.09 -8.33
C PRO A 54 -19.77 8.91 -9.63
N GLU A 55 -19.46 8.27 -10.76
CA GLU A 55 -19.63 8.84 -12.11
C GLU A 55 -21.10 9.14 -12.45
#